data_AF-A0AAP7FK53-F1
#
_entry.id   AF-A0AAP7FK53-F1
#
_cell.length_a   1.000
_cell.length_b   1.000
_cell.length_c   1.000
_cell.angle_alpha   90.00
_cell.angle_beta   90.00
_cell.angle_gamma   90.00
#
_symmetry.space_group_name_H-M   'P 1'
#
loop_
_entity.id
_entity.type
_entity.pdbx_description
1 polymer ?
#
loop_
_entity_poly.entity_id
_entity_poly.type
_entity_poly.pdbx_seq_one_letter_code
_entity_poly.pdbx_strand_id
1 'polypeptide(L)'
;MSTPASSTSGRTGVGRHLISAAIGAGRMVRRLELSVLHSNILASVPFKYRQIALQLFKLLLLLAVASFALVIAIGMVALWTIAALPISAPDNEPDFFEVSHPRHRFKYPEMYDDHGSLR
;
A
#
# COMPACT_ATOMS: atom_id res chain seq x y z
N MET A 1 -10.90 47.11 -11.71
CA MET A 1 -9.66 46.35 -12.00
C MET A 1 -9.76 45.02 -11.30
N SER A 2 -10.05 43.95 -12.04
CA SER A 2 -10.25 42.61 -11.48
C SER A 2 -9.04 41.77 -11.88
N THR A 3 -8.23 41.38 -10.90
CA THR A 3 -7.14 40.42 -11.05
C THR A 3 -7.73 39.03 -11.33
N PRO A 4 -7.47 38.40 -12.49
CA PRO A 4 -7.79 36.99 -12.63
C PRO A 4 -6.78 36.20 -11.81
N ALA A 5 -7.26 35.53 -10.76
CA ALA A 5 -6.48 34.54 -10.04
C ALA A 5 -6.16 33.38 -10.99
N SER A 6 -4.88 33.24 -11.34
CA SER A 6 -4.36 32.08 -12.06
C SER A 6 -4.48 30.85 -11.15
N SER A 7 -5.51 30.05 -11.36
CA SER A 7 -5.61 28.72 -10.76
C SER A 7 -4.57 27.82 -11.44
N THR A 8 -3.37 27.78 -10.86
CA THR A 8 -2.35 26.80 -11.24
C THR A 8 -2.89 25.43 -10.84
N SER A 9 -3.59 24.80 -11.78
CA SER A 9 -4.05 23.42 -11.69
C SER A 9 -2.83 22.53 -11.47
N GLY A 10 -2.62 22.10 -10.23
CA GLY A 10 -1.60 21.14 -9.83
C GLY A 10 -1.87 19.76 -10.45
N ARG A 11 -1.67 19.63 -11.76
CA ARG A 11 -1.60 18.34 -12.47
C ARG A 11 -0.25 17.72 -12.12
N THR A 12 -0.21 16.90 -11.08
CA THR A 12 0.97 16.11 -10.74
C THR A 12 1.38 15.28 -11.96
N GLY A 13 2.59 15.50 -12.49
CA GLY A 13 3.08 14.84 -13.72
C GLY A 13 2.97 13.31 -13.68
N VAL A 14 3.03 12.74 -12.48
CA VAL A 14 2.83 11.32 -12.19
C VAL A 14 1.50 10.79 -12.72
N GLY A 15 0.40 11.53 -12.55
CA GLY A 15 -0.92 11.11 -13.02
C GLY A 15 -0.99 10.97 -14.55
N ARG A 16 -0.29 11.83 -15.29
CA ARG A 16 -0.22 11.77 -16.76
C ARG A 16 0.52 10.51 -17.23
N HIS A 17 1.60 10.13 -16.55
CA HIS A 17 2.36 8.93 -16.89
C HIS A 17 1.56 7.65 -16.59
N LEU A 18 0.85 7.60 -15.46
CA LEU A 18 0.00 6.46 -15.10
C LEU A 18 -1.14 6.25 -16.11
N ILE A 19 -1.83 7.33 -16.49
CA ILE A 19 -2.89 7.26 -17.51
C ILE A 19 -2.30 6.80 -18.85
N SER A 20 -1.15 7.35 -19.25
CA SER A 20 -0.52 6.96 -20.51
C SER A 20 -0.05 5.49 -20.50
N ALA A 21 0.47 5.01 -19.37
CA ALA A 21 0.88 3.62 -19.21
C ALA A 21 -0.34 2.68 -19.25
N ALA A 22 -1.45 3.06 -18.60
CA ALA A 22 -2.70 2.29 -18.65
C ALA A 22 -3.26 2.20 -20.08
N ILE A 23 -3.23 3.29 -20.84
CA ILE A 23 -3.64 3.30 -22.26
C ILE A 23 -2.71 2.41 -23.10
N GLY A 24 -1.39 2.48 -22.86
CA GLY A 24 -0.40 1.65 -23.53
C GLY A 24 -0.60 0.16 -23.28
N ALA A 25 -0.78 -0.22 -22.01
CA ALA A 25 -1.07 -1.59 -21.60
C ALA A 25 -2.36 -2.10 -22.24
N GLY A 26 -3.44 -1.30 -22.24
CA GLY A 26 -4.70 -1.67 -22.90
C GLY A 26 -4.54 -1.93 -24.40
N ARG A 27 -3.71 -1.13 -25.10
CA ARG A 27 -3.41 -1.35 -26.52
C ARG A 27 -2.58 -2.62 -26.76
N MET A 28 -1.60 -2.92 -25.90
CA MET A 28 -0.81 -4.15 -26.01
C MET A 28 -1.66 -5.39 -25.76
N VAL A 29 -2.51 -5.37 -24.73
CA VAL A 29 -3.43 -6.47 -24.42
C VAL A 29 -4.37 -6.75 -25.61
N ARG A 30 -4.91 -5.69 -26.24
CA ARG A 30 -5.74 -5.85 -27.44
C ARG A 30 -4.98 -6.45 -28.63
N ARG A 31 -3.71 -6.10 -28.82
CA ARG A 31 -2.86 -6.70 -29.87
C ARG A 31 -2.58 -8.18 -29.59
N LEU A 32 -2.30 -8.53 -28.33
CA LEU A 32 -2.11 -9.92 -27.91
C LEU A 32 -3.38 -10.75 -28.11
N GLU A 33 -4.54 -10.24 -27.73
CA GLU A 33 -5.82 -10.91 -27.97
C GLU A 33 -6.05 -11.20 -29.45
N LEU A 34 -5.82 -10.21 -30.31
CA LEU A 34 -5.97 -10.38 -31.76
C LEU A 34 -4.97 -11.40 -32.30
N SER A 35 -3.73 -11.39 -31.81
CA SER A 35 -2.70 -12.34 -32.18
C SER A 35 -3.04 -13.78 -31.73
N VAL A 36 -3.57 -13.96 -30.52
CA VAL A 36 -4.00 -15.27 -30.02
C VAL A 36 -5.23 -15.78 -30.77
N LEU A 37 -6.21 -14.92 -31.04
CA LEU A 37 -7.42 -15.25 -31.79
C LEU A 37 -7.10 -15.77 -33.20
N HIS A 38 -6.15 -15.12 -33.88
CA HIS A 38 -5.72 -15.47 -35.25
C HIS A 38 -4.52 -16.42 -35.30
N SER A 39 -4.10 -16.97 -34.15
CA SER A 39 -2.96 -17.88 -34.12
C SER A 39 -3.29 -19.19 -34.84
N ASN A 40 -2.30 -19.71 -35.58
CA ASN A 40 -2.39 -21.00 -36.26
C ASN A 40 -2.38 -22.18 -35.27
N ILE A 41 -1.95 -21.95 -34.02
CA ILE A 41 -1.89 -22.99 -32.96
C ILE A 41 -3.30 -23.43 -32.56
N LEU A 42 -4.25 -22.50 -32.50
CA LEU A 42 -5.65 -22.83 -32.20
C LEU A 42 -6.48 -23.07 -33.46
N ALA A 43 -5.87 -23.10 -34.67
CA ALA A 43 -6.55 -23.16 -35.97
C ALA A 43 -7.70 -24.19 -36.06
N SER A 44 -7.57 -25.31 -35.35
CA SER A 44 -8.55 -26.39 -35.27
C SER A 44 -9.86 -26.03 -34.58
N VAL A 45 -9.88 -25.01 -33.72
CA VAL A 45 -11.06 -24.60 -32.94
C VAL A 45 -11.78 -23.46 -33.66
N PRO A 46 -13.11 -23.48 -33.85
CA PRO A 46 -13.82 -22.38 -34.50
C PRO A 46 -13.65 -21.07 -33.74
N PHE A 47 -13.52 -19.96 -34.49
CA PHE A 47 -13.22 -18.63 -33.96
C PHE A 47 -14.15 -18.19 -32.81
N LYS A 48 -15.45 -18.51 -32.91
CA LYS A 48 -16.45 -18.17 -31.88
C LYS A 48 -16.12 -18.77 -30.51
N TYR A 49 -15.67 -20.03 -30.46
CA TYR A 49 -15.31 -20.68 -29.21
C TYR A 49 -14.03 -20.10 -28.60
N ARG A 50 -13.06 -19.71 -29.43
CA ARG A 50 -11.84 -19.02 -28.95
C ARG A 50 -12.15 -17.66 -28.32
N GLN A 51 -13.09 -16.92 -28.92
CA GLN A 51 -13.53 -15.63 -28.40
C GLN A 51 -14.23 -15.78 -27.03
N ILE A 52 -15.11 -16.77 -26.88
CA ILE A 52 -15.78 -17.06 -25.60
C ILE A 52 -14.75 -17.48 -24.54
N ALA A 53 -13.81 -18.36 -24.89
CA ALA A 53 -12.75 -18.79 -23.97
C ALA A 53 -11.88 -17.63 -23.49
N LEU A 54 -11.50 -16.71 -24.38
CA LEU A 54 -10.74 -15.51 -24.01
C LEU A 54 -11.54 -14.55 -23.12
N GLN A 55 -12.84 -14.39 -23.37
CA GLN A 55 -13.71 -13.57 -22.52
C GLN A 55 -13.86 -14.18 -21.13
N LEU A 56 -14.06 -15.51 -21.03
CA LEU A 56 -14.09 -16.22 -19.75
C LEU A 56 -12.78 -16.07 -19.00
N PHE A 57 -11.64 -16.23 -19.69
CA PHE A 57 -10.32 -16.06 -19.08
C PHE A 57 -10.12 -14.66 -18.51
N LYS A 58 -10.52 -13.60 -19.24
CA LYS A 58 -10.48 -12.23 -18.72
C LYS A 58 -11.35 -12.05 -17.48
N LEU A 59 -12.55 -12.64 -17.48
CA LEU A 59 -13.48 -12.52 -16.36
C LEU A 59 -12.88 -13.19 -15.11
N LEU A 60 -12.32 -14.38 -15.27
CA LEU A 60 -11.61 -15.08 -14.19
C LEU A 60 -10.40 -14.29 -13.69
N LEU A 61 -9.60 -13.73 -14.59
CA LEU A 61 -8.45 -12.91 -14.23
C LEU A 61 -8.88 -11.66 -13.43
N LEU A 62 -9.92 -10.97 -13.90
CA LEU A 62 -10.46 -9.77 -13.25
C LEU A 62 -11.02 -10.11 -11.87
N LEU A 63 -11.74 -11.24 -11.75
CA LEU A 63 -12.25 -11.74 -10.49
C LEU A 63 -11.12 -12.06 -9.50
N ALA A 64 -10.06 -12.71 -9.96
CA ALA A 64 -8.90 -13.04 -9.14
C ALA A 64 -8.19 -11.76 -8.63
N VAL A 65 -7.94 -10.80 -9.52
CA VAL A 65 -7.32 -9.52 -9.16
C VAL A 65 -8.19 -8.74 -8.17
N ALA A 66 -9.51 -8.69 -8.39
CA ALA A 66 -10.44 -8.03 -7.48
C ALA A 66 -10.49 -8.70 -6.10
N SER A 67 -10.52 -10.04 -6.06
CA SER A 67 -10.49 -10.81 -4.82
C SER A 67 -9.21 -10.55 -4.03
N PHE A 68 -8.06 -10.56 -4.70
CA PHE A 68 -6.77 -10.28 -4.05
C PHE A 68 -6.70 -8.85 -3.51
N ALA A 69 -7.15 -7.86 -4.30
CA ALA A 69 -7.22 -6.48 -3.86
C ALA A 69 -8.11 -6.30 -2.62
N LEU A 70 -9.23 -7.03 -2.55
CA LEU A 70 -10.11 -7.03 -1.38
C LEU A 70 -9.42 -7.60 -0.14
N VAL A 71 -8.69 -8.72 -0.27
CA VAL A 71 -7.92 -9.30 0.84
C VAL A 71 -6.85 -8.32 1.34
N ILE A 72 -6.12 -7.67 0.42
CA ILE A 72 -5.14 -6.64 0.80
C ILE A 72 -5.82 -5.49 1.53
N ALA A 73 -6.96 -5.00 1.03
CA ALA A 73 -7.68 -3.90 1.65
C ALA A 73 -8.11 -4.25 3.09
N ILE A 74 -8.68 -5.44 3.30
CA ILE A 74 -9.03 -5.93 4.64
C ILE A 74 -7.77 -6.06 5.51
N GLY A 75 -6.70 -6.62 4.97
CA GLY A 75 -5.42 -6.76 5.68
C GLY A 75 -4.85 -5.42 6.13
N MET A 76 -4.90 -4.40 5.27
CA MET A 76 -4.46 -3.04 5.60
C MET A 76 -5.33 -2.40 6.68
N VAL A 77 -6.64 -2.60 6.63
CA VAL A 77 -7.56 -2.12 7.68
C VAL A 77 -7.24 -2.81 8.99
N ALA A 78 -7.05 -4.13 9.00
CA ALA A 78 -6.69 -4.89 10.20
C ALA A 78 -5.33 -4.46 10.77
N LEU A 79 -4.34 -4.20 9.92
CA LEU A 79 -3.04 -3.69 10.35
C LEU A 79 -3.17 -2.30 10.97
N TRP A 80 -4.00 -1.46 10.38
CA TRP A 80 -4.28 -0.12 10.89
C TRP A 80 -5.01 -0.17 12.23
N THR A 81 -5.99 -1.04 12.41
CA THR A 81 -6.67 -1.19 13.71
C THR A 81 -5.74 -1.71 14.79
N ILE A 82 -4.85 -2.65 14.47
CA ILE A 82 -3.81 -3.14 15.40
C ILE A 82 -2.83 -2.03 15.76
N ALA A 83 -2.35 -1.28 14.78
CA ALA A 83 -1.42 -0.16 15.00
C ALA A 83 -2.07 1.00 15.77
N ALA A 84 -3.40 1.15 15.66
CA ALA A 84 -4.16 2.15 16.38
C ALA A 84 -4.54 1.72 17.82
N LEU A 85 -4.24 0.49 18.23
CA LEU A 85 -4.39 0.14 19.64
C LEU A 85 -3.48 1.04 20.48
N PRO A 86 -4.00 1.65 21.56
CA PRO A 86 -3.16 2.39 22.48
C PRO A 86 -2.14 1.40 23.05
N ILE A 87 -0.87 1.70 22.84
CA ILE A 87 0.21 1.03 23.55
C ILE A 87 -0.07 1.30 25.03
N SER A 88 -0.30 0.25 25.81
CA SER A 88 -0.34 0.35 27.27
C SER A 88 1.07 0.69 27.75
N ALA A 89 1.45 1.95 27.58
CA ALA A 89 2.54 2.52 28.33
C ALA A 89 2.04 2.57 29.79
N PRO A 90 2.79 2.04 30.76
CA PRO A 90 2.47 2.32 32.15
C PRO A 90 2.41 3.85 32.32
N ASP A 91 1.40 4.35 33.06
CA ASP A 91 1.23 5.80 33.35
C ASP A 91 2.43 6.40 34.11
N ASN A 92 3.35 5.54 34.57
CA ASN A 92 4.68 5.96 34.99
C ASN A 92 5.52 6.22 33.74
N GLU A 93 5.69 7.49 33.43
CA GLU A 93 6.75 7.96 32.54
C GLU A 93 8.05 7.27 32.96
N PRO A 94 8.74 6.52 32.07
CA PRO A 94 9.93 5.77 32.45
C PRO A 94 10.94 6.77 32.96
N ASP A 95 11.30 6.61 34.23
CA ASP A 95 12.22 7.52 34.89
C ASP A 95 13.54 7.53 34.08
N PHE A 96 14.20 8.69 34.00
CA PHE A 96 15.43 8.86 33.21
C PHE A 96 16.49 7.78 33.55
N PHE A 97 16.40 7.23 34.76
CA PHE A 97 17.27 6.18 35.30
C PHE A 97 16.93 4.75 34.86
N GLU A 98 15.71 4.46 34.42
CA GLU A 98 15.35 3.16 33.81
C GLU A 98 16.00 3.01 32.42
N VAL A 99 16.22 4.13 31.72
CA VAL A 99 16.75 4.14 30.36
C VAL A 99 18.26 4.42 30.32
N SER A 100 18.79 5.26 31.20
CA SER A 100 20.16 5.75 31.07
C SER A 100 21.19 5.05 31.99
N HIS A 101 20.91 4.82 33.28
CA HIS A 101 21.93 4.30 34.23
C HIS A 101 21.32 3.51 35.41
N PRO A 102 20.78 2.29 35.20
CA PRO A 102 19.99 1.55 36.18
C PRO A 102 20.76 1.08 37.44
N ARG A 103 22.10 1.24 37.50
CA ARG A 103 22.94 0.72 38.60
C ARG A 103 23.73 1.77 39.38
N HIS A 104 23.68 3.05 39.01
CA HIS A 104 24.55 4.05 39.64
C HIS A 104 24.11 4.42 41.07
N ARG A 105 22.79 4.56 41.31
CA ARG A 105 22.23 4.84 42.65
C ARG A 105 22.51 3.72 43.66
N PHE A 106 22.51 2.46 43.24
CA PHE A 106 22.87 1.34 44.11
C PHE A 106 24.34 1.35 44.55
N LYS A 107 25.21 1.97 43.75
CA LYS A 107 26.65 2.04 44.02
C LYS A 107 27.05 3.28 44.83
N TYR A 108 26.33 4.38 44.65
CA TYR A 108 26.59 5.66 45.33
C TYR A 108 25.29 6.27 45.86
N PRO A 109 24.59 5.60 46.80
CA PRO A 109 23.29 6.06 47.31
C PRO A 109 23.36 7.46 47.95
N GLU A 110 24.51 7.85 48.47
CA GLU A 110 24.77 9.14 49.11
C GLU A 110 24.76 10.36 48.17
N MET A 111 24.95 10.15 46.87
CA MET A 111 24.93 11.22 45.86
C MET A 111 23.53 11.57 45.38
N TYR A 112 22.50 10.87 45.87
CA TYR A 112 21.13 11.02 45.42
C TYR A 112 20.23 11.41 46.59
N ASP A 113 19.20 12.21 46.31
CA ASP A 113 18.14 12.48 47.27
C ASP A 113 17.13 11.32 47.36
N ASP A 114 16.14 11.46 48.25
CA ASP A 114 15.09 10.46 48.45
C ASP A 114 14.26 10.24 47.17
N HIS A 115 14.21 11.24 46.29
CA HIS A 115 13.53 11.23 45.00
C HIS A 115 14.42 10.71 43.85
N GLY A 116 15.66 10.31 44.11
CA GLY A 116 16.60 9.78 43.11
C GLY A 116 17.27 10.83 42.24
N SER A 117 17.09 12.12 42.52
CA SER A 117 17.77 13.21 41.84
C SER A 117 19.20 13.37 42.40
N LEU A 118 20.15 13.83 41.57
CA LEU A 118 21.51 14.08 42.01
C LEU A 118 21.50 15.26 43.00
N ARG A 119 22.01 15.02 44.20
CA ARG A 119 22.05 16.02 45.27
C ARG A 119 23.12 17.08 45.05
#